data_AF-A0A6L5FXM0-F1
#
_entry.id   AF-A0A6L5FXM0-F1
#
_cell.length_a   1.000
_cell.length_b   1.000
_cell.length_c   1.000
_cell.angle_alpha   90.00
_cell.angle_beta   90.00
_cell.angle_gamma   90.00
#
_symmetry.space_group_name_H-M   'P 1'
#
loop_
_entity.id
_entity.type
_entity.pdbx_description
1 polymer ?
#
loop_
_entity_poly.entity_id
_entity_poly.type
_entity_poly.pdbx_seq_one_letter_code
_entity_poly.pdbx_strand_id
1 'polypeptide(L)' 'MKIECSNCEMYQSEHCEDCLVTAVLHPPAGTVEIDDDLEASLGALQQAGLIPVLRFRPRTEPPEPTGAEAEPEAI' A
#
# COMPACT_ATOMS: atom_id res chain seq x y z
N MET A 1 -14.14 -10.03 -12.16
CA MET A 1 -14.28 -10.86 -10.95
C MET A 1 -15.47 -10.32 -10.18
N LYS A 2 -16.45 -11.17 -9.81
CA LYS A 2 -17.66 -10.75 -9.08
C LYS A 2 -17.67 -11.49 -7.74
N ILE A 3 -17.80 -10.76 -6.64
CA ILE A 3 -17.89 -11.32 -5.30
C ILE A 3 -19.37 -11.31 -4.89
N GLU A 4 -19.90 -12.46 -4.46
CA GLU A 4 -21.29 -12.59 -3.99
C GLU A 4 -21.30 -12.92 -2.49
N CYS A 5 -21.32 -11.87 -1.66
CA CYS A 5 -21.24 -11.99 -0.19
C CYS A 5 -22.38 -12.82 0.41
N SER A 6 -23.54 -12.89 -0.24
CA SER A 6 -24.71 -13.67 0.24
C SER A 6 -24.48 -15.19 0.26
N ASN A 7 -23.49 -15.70 -0.49
CA ASN A 7 -23.13 -17.12 -0.50
C ASN A 7 -21.97 -17.43 0.48
N CYS A 8 -21.46 -16.43 1.20
CA CYS A 8 -20.42 -16.62 2.20
C CYS A 8 -21.01 -17.21 3.49
N GLU A 9 -20.38 -18.25 4.03
CA GLU A 9 -20.79 -18.84 5.31
C GLU A 9 -20.75 -17.84 6.48
N MET A 10 -19.83 -16.86 6.40
CA MET A 10 -19.66 -15.82 7.41
C MET A 10 -20.57 -14.61 7.21
N TYR A 11 -21.47 -14.62 6.22
CA TYR A 11 -22.31 -13.48 5.89
C TYR A 11 -23.15 -13.02 7.10
N GLN A 12 -23.04 -11.73 7.45
CA GLN A 12 -23.70 -11.10 8.61
C GLN A 12 -23.25 -11.61 9.98
N SER A 13 -22.09 -12.25 10.08
CA SER A 13 -21.43 -12.48 11.37
C SER A 13 -20.47 -11.36 11.74
N GLU A 14 -19.94 -11.38 12.97
CA GLU A 14 -18.88 -10.46 13.41
C GLU A 14 -17.64 -10.51 12.50
N HIS A 15 -17.37 -11.65 11.85
CA HIS A 15 -16.25 -11.79 10.91
C HIS A 15 -16.44 -11.01 9.60
N CYS A 16 -17.66 -10.57 9.26
CA CYS A 16 -17.87 -9.70 8.11
C CYS A 16 -17.27 -8.30 8.30
N GLU A 17 -17.19 -7.82 9.54
CA GLU A 17 -16.68 -6.47 9.84
C GLU A 17 -15.17 -6.36 9.59
N ASP A 18 -14.45 -7.49 9.73
CA ASP A 18 -13.01 -7.62 9.45
C ASP A 18 -12.72 -8.32 8.10
N CYS A 19 -13.73 -8.44 7.23
CA CYS A 19 -13.55 -9.06 5.92
C CYS A 19 -12.79 -8.15 4.95
N LEU A 20 -11.92 -8.72 4.11
CA LEU A 20 -11.26 -8.02 3.00
C LEU A 20 -12.24 -7.21 2.13
N VAL A 21 -13.45 -7.73 1.89
CA VAL A 21 -14.47 -7.04 1.08
C VAL A 21 -14.91 -5.74 1.75
N THR A 22 -15.10 -5.76 3.07
CA THR A 22 -15.45 -4.57 3.86
C THR A 22 -14.33 -3.54 3.78
N ALA A 23 -13.07 -3.94 3.95
CA ALA A 23 -11.92 -3.06 3.84
C ALA A 23 -11.77 -2.43 2.44
N VAL A 24 -12.12 -3.15 1.38
CA VAL A 24 -12.08 -2.64 0.00
C VAL A 24 -13.22 -1.67 -0.29
N LEU A 25 -14.43 -1.95 0.21
CA LEU A 25 -15.62 -1.11 -0.03
C LEU A 25 -15.69 0.11 0.89
N HIS A 26 -15.15 -0.02 2.09
CA HIS A 26 -15.10 1.03 3.11
C HIS A 26 -13.65 1.19 3.56
N PRO A 27 -12.76 1.71 2.68
CA PRO A 27 -11.40 1.95 3.07
C PRO A 27 -11.38 2.90 4.28
N PRO A 28 -10.57 2.61 5.31
CA PRO A 28 -10.49 3.47 6.48
C PRO A 28 -10.14 4.89 6.06
N ALA A 29 -10.83 5.86 6.67
CA ALA A 29 -10.60 7.28 6.43
C ALA A 29 -9.32 7.71 7.16
N GLY A 30 -8.16 7.45 6.55
CA GLY A 30 -6.88 7.84 7.11
C GLY A 30 -5.70 7.21 6.38
N THR A 31 -4.53 7.83 6.51
CA THR A 31 -3.26 7.18 6.19
C THR A 31 -2.86 6.27 7.34
N VAL A 32 -2.39 5.07 6.97
CA VAL A 32 -1.70 4.17 7.90
C VAL A 32 -0.21 4.39 7.66
N GLU A 33 0.46 4.97 8.65
CA GLU A 33 1.92 5.07 8.64
C GLU A 33 2.51 3.72 9.04
N ILE A 34 3.48 3.25 8.27
CA ILE A 34 4.24 2.03 8.54
C ILE A 34 5.65 2.49 8.89
N ASP A 35 6.07 2.24 10.12
CA ASP A 35 7.42 2.57 10.57
C ASP A 35 8.47 1.72 9.83
N ASP A 36 9.66 2.27 9.63
CA ASP A 36 10.75 1.65 8.86
C ASP A 36 11.20 0.30 9.45
N ASP A 37 11.08 0.11 10.76
CA ASP A 37 11.42 -1.13 11.45
C ASP A 37 10.42 -2.27 11.16
N LEU A 38 9.19 -1.91 10.78
CA LEU A 38 8.14 -2.88 10.43
C LEU A 38 8.35 -3.48 9.03
N GLU A 39 9.13 -2.82 8.16
CA GLU A 39 9.32 -3.24 6.77
C GLU A 39 9.92 -4.66 6.65
N ALA A 40 10.91 -4.98 7.50
CA ALA A 40 11.53 -6.31 7.52
C ALA A 40 10.52 -7.42 7.89
N SER A 41 9.66 -7.14 8.87
CA SER A 41 8.63 -8.08 9.33
C SER A 41 7.56 -8.30 8.26
N LEU A 42 7.10 -7.22 7.62
CA LEU A 42 6.16 -7.29 6.50
C LEU A 42 6.76 -8.06 5.32
N GLY A 43 8.05 -7.88 5.05
CA GLY A 43 8.77 -8.66 4.03
C GLY A 43 8.79 -10.16 4.34
N ALA A 44 8.98 -10.56 5.59
CA ALA A 44 8.95 -11.97 6.00
C ALA A 44 7.55 -12.59 5.84
N LEU A 45 6.49 -11.86 6.23
CA LEU A 45 5.11 -12.32 6.09
C LEU A 45 4.70 -12.50 4.62
N GLN A 46 5.15 -11.59 3.74
CA GLN A 46 4.93 -11.70 2.29
C GLN A 46 5.62 -12.94 1.71
N GLN A 47 6.88 -13.17 2.07
CA GLN A 47 7.63 -14.35 1.61
C GLN A 47 7.00 -15.66 2.09
N ALA A 48 6.42 -15.66 3.28
CA ALA A 48 5.66 -16.78 3.83
C ALA A 48 4.25 -16.94 3.22
N GLY A 49 3.79 -16.01 2.38
CA GLY A 49 2.46 -16.02 1.77
C GLY A 49 1.31 -15.72 2.75
N LEU A 50 1.63 -15.16 3.91
CA LEU A 50 0.65 -14.84 4.95
C LEU A 50 -0.08 -13.50 4.69
N ILE A 51 0.54 -12.61 3.91
CA ILE A 51 -0.06 -11.35 3.46
C ILE A 51 0.22 -11.11 1.98
N PRO A 52 -0.63 -10.33 1.28
CA PRO A 52 -0.38 -9.91 -0.09
C PRO A 52 0.91 -9.08 -0.21
N VAL A 53 1.56 -9.15 -1.37
CA VAL A 53 2.69 -8.26 -1.67
C VAL A 53 2.21 -6.82 -1.61
N LEU A 54 2.84 -6.01 -0.75
CA LEU A 54 2.52 -4.60 -0.63
C LEU A 54 2.82 -3.91 -1.96
N ARG A 55 1.79 -3.37 -2.60
CA ARG A 55 1.91 -2.69 -3.91
C ARG A 55 2.35 -1.23 -3.77
N PHE A 56 2.41 -0.73 -2.54
CA PHE A 56 2.88 0.61 -2.26
C PHE A 56 4.41 0.62 -2.34
N ARG A 57 4.94 1.10 -3.46
CA ARG A 57 6.37 1.37 -3.62
C ARG A 57 6.62 2.80 -3.14
N PRO A 58 7.61 3.03 -2.26
CA PRO A 58 8.02 4.38 -1.90
C PRO A 58 8.31 5.19 -3.17
N ARG A 59 7.89 6.45 -3.20
CA ARG A 59 8.23 7.34 -4.30
C ARG A 59 9.74 7.56 -4.23
N THR A 60 10.48 7.14 -5.25
CA THR A 60 11.90 7.53 -5.36
C THR A 60 11.93 9.04 -5.50
N GLU A 61 12.59 9.73 -4.58
CA GLU A 61 12.83 11.16 -4.72
C GLU A 61 13.54 11.42 -6.06
N PRO A 62 13.09 12.39 -6.86
CA PRO A 62 13.81 12.76 -8.07
C PRO A 62 15.25 13.11 -7.70
N PRO A 63 16.26 12.70 -8.49
CA PRO A 63 17.63 13.11 -8.23
C PRO A 63 17.67 14.64 -8.18
N GLU A 64 18.29 15.19 -7.13
CA GLU A 64 18.47 16.63 -7.00
C GLU A 64 19.12 17.16 -8.29
N PRO A 65 18.61 18.26 -8.87
CA PRO A 65 19.20 18.80 -10.08
C PRO A 65 20.64 19.22 -9.75
N THR A 66 21.60 18.41 -10.20
CA THR A 66 23.01 18.80 -10.19
C THR A 66 23.11 20.06 -11.04
N GLY A 67 23.46 21.17 -10.38
CA GLY A 67 23.54 22.51 -10.98
C GLY A 67 24.68 22.63 -11.97
N ALA A 68 24.63 21.86 -13.06
CA ALA A 68 25.42 22.12 -14.24
C ALA A 68 24.57 22.99 -15.18
N GLU A 69 25.23 24.00 -15.73
CA GLU A 69 24.80 24.84 -16.87
C GLU A 69 24.02 26.11 -16.51
N ALA A 70 24.78 27.14 -16.13
CA ALA A 70 24.42 28.53 -16.41
C ALA A 70 25.68 29.28 -16.90
N GLU A 71 26.11 29.01 -18.13
CA GLU A 71 26.78 30.03 -18.95
C GLU A 71 25.75 30.55 -19.96
N PRO A 72 25.49 31.87 -19.99
CA PRO A 72 25.08 32.52 -21.21
C PRO A 72 26.20 33.46 -21.70
N GLU A 73 26.53 33.25 -22.96
CA GLU A 73 27.36 34.08 -23.82
C GLU A 73 26.73 35.48 -24.06
N ALA A 74 27.59 36.49 -24.22
CA ALA A 74 27.37 37.86 -24.74
C ALA A 74 26.65 38.91 -23.86
N ILE A 75 27.36 39.99 -23.46
CA ILE A 75 27.48 41.32 -24.13
C ILE A 75 28.85 41.90 -23.80
#